data_AF-A0A1J5IZ49-F1
#
_entry.id   AF-A0A1J5IZ49-F1
#
_cell.length_a   1.000
_cell.length_b   1.000
_cell.length_c   1.000
_cell.angle_alpha   90.00
_cell.angle_beta   90.00
_cell.angle_gamma   90.00
#
_symmetry.space_group_name_H-M   'P 1'
#
loop_
_entity.id
_entity.type
_entity.pdbx_description
1 polymer ?
#
loop_
_entity_poly.entity_id
_entity_poly.type
_entity_poly.pdbx_seq_one_letter_code
_entity_poly.pdbx_strand_id
1 'polypeptide(L)' 'MLLTIFMLFSIPIGLFTAWFGWHAWRAERMRLAIGMGLVTLSSFATAFMFFGWVWLMTSR' A
#
# COMPACT_ATOMS: atom_id res chain seq x y z
N MET A 1 -18.77 -1.52 5.77
CA MET A 1 -18.13 -0.32 6.36
C MET A 1 -16.65 -0.52 6.64
N LEU A 2 -16.26 -1.55 7.42
CA LEU A 2 -14.85 -1.78 7.80
C LEU A 2 -13.92 -1.99 6.59
N LEU A 3 -14.35 -2.76 5.60
CA LEU A 3 -13.63 -2.98 4.33
C LEU A 3 -13.42 -1.70 3.52
N THR A 4 -14.46 -0.88 3.40
CA THR A 4 -14.42 0.39 2.65
C THR A 4 -13.44 1.35 3.29
N ILE A 5 -13.46 1.45 4.63
CA ILE A 5 -12.52 2.23 5.42
C ILE A 5 -11.09 1.70 5.23
N PHE A 6 -10.91 0.38 5.28
CA PHE A 6 -9.61 -0.26 5.06
C PHE A 6 -9.03 0.07 3.68
N MET A 7 -9.85 0.03 2.64
CA MET A 7 -9.46 0.40 1.27
C MET A 7 -9.10 1.89 1.16
N LEU A 8 -9.92 2.76 1.75
CA LEU A 8 -9.72 4.21 1.76
C LEU A 8 -8.43 4.62 2.47
N PHE A 9 -8.03 3.89 3.52
CA PHE A 9 -6.79 4.15 4.24
C PHE A 9 -5.58 3.38 3.67
N SER A 10 -5.77 2.23 3.03
CA SER A 10 -4.67 1.43 2.48
C SER A 10 -3.90 2.16 1.36
N ILE A 11 -4.61 2.92 0.51
CA ILE A 11 -4.00 3.72 -0.56
C ILE A 11 -3.13 4.87 0.00
N PRO A 12 -3.63 5.76 0.88
CA PRO A 12 -2.81 6.83 1.45
C PRO A 12 -1.70 6.29 2.36
N ILE A 13 -1.91 5.16 3.07
CA ILE A 13 -0.86 4.50 3.83
C ILE A 13 0.26 4.02 2.89
N GLY A 14 -0.08 3.36 1.78
CA GLY A 14 0.90 2.93 0.78
C GLY A 14 1.69 4.10 0.16
N LEU A 15 1.01 5.20 -0.19
CA LEU A 15 1.68 6.41 -0.68
C LEU A 15 2.60 7.04 0.37
N PHE A 16 2.15 7.09 1.62
CA PHE A 16 2.95 7.62 2.73
C PHE A 16 4.20 6.78 2.98
N THR A 17 4.08 5.45 2.97
CA THR A 17 5.23 4.54 3.17
C THR A 17 6.18 4.55 1.98
N ALA A 18 5.69 4.72 0.74
CA ALA A 18 6.55 4.95 -0.43
C ALA A 18 7.38 6.24 -0.26
N TRP A 19 6.71 7.34 0.09
CA TRP A 19 7.36 8.64 0.25
C TRP A 19 8.39 8.64 1.38
N PHE A 20 8.05 7.99 2.50
CA PHE A 20 8.95 7.84 3.63
C PHE A 20 10.11 6.88 3.33
N GLY A 21 9.85 5.80 2.59
CA GLY A 21 10.88 4.88 2.10
C GLY A 21 11.89 5.56 1.18
N TRP A 22 11.42 6.44 0.28
CA TRP A 22 12.27 7.26 -0.58
C TRP A 22 13.15 8.22 0.22
N HIS A 23 12.60 8.85 1.27
CA HIS A 23 13.38 9.72 2.16
C HIS A 23 14.39 8.93 3.00
N ALA A 24 14.03 7.74 3.49
CA ALA A 24 14.94 6.85 4.21
C ALA A 24 16.09 6.35 3.32
N TRP A 25 15.83 6.10 2.05
CA TRP A 25 16.88 5.75 1.07
C TRP A 25 17.84 6.92 0.84
N ARG A 26 17.31 8.14 0.70
CA ARG A 26 18.11 9.37 0.61
C ARG A 26 18.98 9.63 1.85
N ALA A 27 18.55 9.19 3.02
CA ALA A 27 19.28 9.30 4.28
C ALA A 27 20.26 8.12 4.55
N GLU A 28 20.58 7.32 3.51
CA GLU A 28 21.43 6.12 3.58
C GLU A 28 20.95 5.05 4.58
N ARG A 29 19.70 5.14 5.04
CA ARG A 29 19.08 4.19 5.98
C ARG A 29 18.44 3.04 5.22
N MET A 30 19.25 2.28 4.48
CA MET A 30 18.79 1.21 3.58
C MET A 30 17.87 0.17 4.25
N ARG A 31 18.16 -0.21 5.51
CA ARG A 31 17.34 -1.17 6.26
C ARG A 31 15.90 -0.68 6.46
N LEU A 32 15.71 0.61 6.74
CA LEU A 32 14.39 1.22 6.90
C LEU A 32 13.70 1.41 5.55
N ALA A 33 14.46 1.78 4.50
CA ALA A 33 13.93 1.93 3.16
C ALA A 33 13.36 0.60 2.61
N ILE A 34 14.06 -0.53 2.82
CA ILE A 34 13.59 -1.86 2.41
C ILE A 34 12.33 -2.26 3.19
N GLY A 35 12.31 -2.05 4.51
CA GLY A 35 11.13 -2.33 5.33
C GLY A 35 9.91 -1.52 4.90
N MET A 36 10.09 -0.21 4.71
CA MET A 36 9.04 0.68 4.21
C MET A 36 8.59 0.32 2.79
N GLY A 37 9.52 -0.09 1.92
CA GLY A 37 9.23 -0.59 0.58
C GLY A 37 8.33 -1.83 0.61
N LEU A 38 8.67 -2.82 1.45
CA LEU A 38 7.85 -4.04 1.62
C LEU A 38 6.45 -3.73 2.14
N VAL A 39 6.32 -2.84 3.12
CA VAL A 39 5.01 -2.42 3.68
C VAL A 39 4.17 -1.68 2.62
N THR A 40 4.82 -0.89 1.78
CA THR A 40 4.15 -0.24 0.66
C THR A 40 3.61 -1.25 -0.33
N LEU A 41 4.46 -2.22 -0.70
CA LEU A 41 4.13 -3.26 -1.67
C LEU A 41 2.98 -4.14 -1.16
N SER A 42 2.99 -4.52 0.12
CA SER A 42 1.89 -5.28 0.72
C SER A 42 0.59 -4.47 0.81
N SER A 43 0.66 -3.17 1.10
CA SER A 43 -0.52 -2.28 1.12
C SER A 43 -1.15 -2.16 -0.27
N PHE A 44 -0.36 -1.87 -1.30
CA PHE A 44 -0.86 -1.81 -2.68
C PHE A 44 -1.34 -3.16 -3.20
N ALA A 45 -0.65 -4.27 -2.87
CA ALA A 45 -1.10 -5.60 -3.25
C ALA A 45 -2.48 -5.94 -2.65
N THR A 46 -2.69 -5.58 -1.38
CA THR A 46 -3.98 -5.79 -0.69
C THR A 46 -5.09 -4.96 -1.35
N ALA A 47 -4.81 -3.67 -1.62
CA ALA A 47 -5.76 -2.80 -2.32
C ALA A 47 -6.11 -3.32 -3.73
N PHE A 48 -5.11 -3.80 -4.48
CA PHE A 48 -5.30 -4.35 -5.83
C PHE A 48 -6.12 -5.64 -5.81
N MET A 49 -5.84 -6.54 -4.86
CA MET A 49 -6.57 -7.80 -4.71
C MET A 49 -8.06 -7.55 -4.38
N PHE A 50 -8.34 -6.57 -3.52
CA PHE A 50 -9.70 -6.13 -3.26
C PHE A 50 -10.37 -5.48 -4.46
N PHE A 51 -9.66 -4.63 -5.20
CA PHE A 51 -10.20 -3.99 -6.40
C PHE A 51 -10.54 -5.03 -7.47
N GLY A 52 -9.67 -6.01 -7.70
CA GLY A 52 -9.91 -7.13 -8.61
C GLY A 52 -11.10 -7.99 -8.19
N TRP A 53 -11.27 -8.22 -6.88
CA TRP A 53 -12.41 -8.97 -6.35
C TRP A 53 -13.74 -8.22 -6.55
N VAL A 54 -13.77 -6.92 -6.23
CA VAL A 54 -14.96 -6.08 -6.47
C VAL A 54 -15.30 -6.04 -7.95
N TRP A 55 -14.30 -5.86 -8.82
CA TRP A 55 -14.48 -5.87 -10.26
C TRP A 55 -15.12 -7.16 -10.76
N LEU A 56 -14.60 -8.33 -10.33
CA LEU A 56 -15.14 -9.66 -10.63
C LEU A 56 -16.59 -9.83 -10.15
N MET A 57 -16.95 -9.25 -9.00
CA MET A 57 -18.33 -9.30 -8.48
C MET A 57 -19.28 -8.40 -9.26
N THR A 58 -18.84 -7.23 -9.73
CA THR A 58 -19.64 -6.31 -10.56
C THR A 58 -19.72 -6.70 -12.03
N SER A 59 -18.80 -7.52 -12.52
CA SER A 59 -18.79 -8.00 -13.92
C SER A 59 -19.49 -9.35 -14.09
N ARG A 60 -20.17 -9.84 -13.04
CA ARG A 60 -21.20 -10.88 -13.09
C ARG A 60 -22.58 -10.25 -13.22
#